data_AF-A0A7D8AM39-F1
#
_entry.id   AF-A0A7D8AM39-F1
#
_cell.length_a   1.000
_cell.length_b   1.000
_cell.length_c   1.000
_cell.angle_alpha   90.00
_cell.angle_beta   90.00
_cell.angle_gamma   90.00
#
_symmetry.space_group_name_H-M   'P 1'
#
loop_
_entity.id
_entity.type
_entity.pdbx_description
1 polymer ?
#
loop_
_entity_poly.entity_id
_entity_poly.type
_entity_poly.pdbx_seq_one_letter_code
_entity_poly.pdbx_strand_id
1 'polypeptide(L)'
;MTNKLMMYLLVNNLLLIHFIGIEDIKIKNNQTLTKKYLTIIISSLFIYSFLFYFYKLFEKYNLLLIIPIIYVILLYIIIIGLKSITNILSVYNKKLKYSNDFLLSNSSLIAIIFFGLDKSHSFFEGILIITLSSLSVLIALMLIVIIKRNFEKKLMSEILENEAIYFFIMFILSLIPNIIILINSSENL
;
A
#
# COMPACT_ATOMS: atom_id res chain seq x y z
N MET A 1 2.13 11.32 23.48
CA MET A 1 1.24 10.21 23.02
C MET A 1 0.47 10.59 21.76
N THR A 2 0.03 11.85 21.66
CA THR A 2 -0.59 12.50 20.48
C THR A 2 0.17 12.33 19.16
N ASN A 3 1.51 12.44 19.14
CA ASN A 3 2.29 12.29 17.90
C ASN A 3 2.21 10.91 17.25
N LYS A 4 2.07 9.82 18.03
CA LYS A 4 1.91 8.48 17.45
C LYS A 4 0.52 8.34 16.83
N LEU A 5 -0.53 8.75 17.54
CA LEU A 5 -1.92 8.66 17.06
C LEU A 5 -2.15 9.48 15.78
N MET A 6 -1.58 10.68 15.68
CA MET A 6 -1.65 11.53 14.49
C MET A 6 -0.92 10.89 13.30
N MET A 7 0.24 10.25 13.54
CA MET A 7 0.96 9.47 12.53
C MET A 7 0.14 8.27 12.07
N TYR A 8 -0.49 7.53 12.99
CA TYR A 8 -1.42 6.43 12.67
C TYR A 8 -2.62 6.93 11.83
N LEU A 9 -3.17 8.10 12.14
CA LEU A 9 -4.32 8.67 11.44
C LEU A 9 -3.95 9.25 10.06
N LEU A 10 -2.79 9.91 9.93
CA LEU A 10 -2.28 10.41 8.65
C LEU A 10 -1.88 9.29 7.70
N VAL A 11 -1.22 8.24 8.22
CA VAL A 11 -0.93 7.01 7.48
C VAL A 11 -2.22 6.39 6.94
N ASN A 12 -3.25 6.24 7.78
CA ASN A 12 -4.55 5.72 7.35
C ASN A 12 -5.26 6.66 6.35
N ASN A 13 -5.15 7.98 6.49
CA ASN A 13 -5.81 8.95 5.61
C ASN A 13 -5.15 9.10 4.23
N LEU A 14 -3.82 9.07 4.12
CA LEU A 14 -3.13 9.14 2.83
C LEU A 14 -3.42 7.92 1.94
N LEU A 15 -3.78 6.79 2.54
CA LEU A 15 -3.98 5.52 1.83
C LEU A 15 -5.39 5.30 1.31
N LEU A 16 -6.41 5.74 2.07
CA LEU A 16 -7.80 5.44 1.74
C LEU A 16 -8.36 6.29 0.60
N ILE A 17 -7.85 7.50 0.37
CA ILE A 17 -8.54 8.48 -0.51
C ILE A 17 -7.85 8.63 -1.89
N HIS A 18 -6.56 8.34 -2.01
CA HIS A 18 -5.80 8.72 -3.22
C HIS A 18 -5.01 7.61 -3.91
N PHE A 19 -4.74 6.48 -3.26
CA PHE A 19 -3.70 5.57 -3.76
C PHE A 19 -4.05 4.09 -3.78
N ILE A 20 -5.26 3.67 -3.39
CA ILE A 20 -5.66 2.28 -3.63
C ILE A 20 -5.58 2.05 -5.14
N GLY A 21 -4.60 1.25 -5.57
CA GLY A 21 -4.45 0.86 -6.96
C GLY A 21 -5.78 0.27 -7.40
N ILE A 22 -6.49 0.95 -8.29
CA ILE A 22 -7.82 0.54 -8.77
C ILE A 22 -7.76 -0.91 -9.32
N GLU A 23 -6.58 -1.32 -9.79
CA GLU A 23 -6.26 -2.68 -10.20
C GLU A 23 -6.37 -3.72 -9.05
N ASP A 24 -6.03 -3.35 -7.82
CA ASP A 24 -6.04 -4.24 -6.65
C ASP A 24 -7.46 -4.57 -6.19
N ILE A 25 -8.40 -3.65 -6.41
CA ILE A 25 -9.83 -3.79 -6.10
C ILE A 25 -10.48 -4.91 -6.95
N LYS A 26 -9.96 -5.14 -8.15
CA LYS A 26 -10.48 -6.17 -9.08
C LYS A 26 -10.20 -7.60 -8.58
N ILE A 27 -9.34 -7.76 -7.57
CA ILE A 27 -8.99 -9.07 -6.99
C ILE A 27 -10.12 -9.55 -6.08
N LYS A 28 -10.89 -10.52 -6.55
CA LYS A 28 -12.07 -11.05 -5.83
C LYS A 28 -11.75 -12.02 -4.67
N ASN A 29 -10.53 -12.54 -4.61
CA ASN A 29 -10.14 -13.56 -3.63
C ASN A 29 -9.19 -12.99 -2.56
N ASN A 30 -9.62 -13.04 -1.30
CA ASN A 30 -8.84 -12.58 -0.15
C ASN A 30 -7.49 -13.30 -0.05
N GLN A 31 -7.41 -14.60 -0.35
CA GLN A 31 -6.13 -15.33 -0.29
C GLN A 31 -5.11 -14.79 -1.28
N THR A 32 -5.53 -14.44 -2.49
CA THR A 32 -4.65 -13.85 -3.50
C THR A 32 -4.27 -12.41 -3.13
N LEU A 33 -5.21 -11.67 -2.53
CA LEU A 33 -4.97 -10.32 -2.02
C LEU A 33 -3.92 -10.32 -0.90
N THR A 34 -4.05 -11.21 0.09
CA THR A 34 -3.10 -11.33 1.21
C THR A 34 -1.71 -11.71 0.71
N LYS A 35 -1.60 -12.66 -0.23
CA LYS A 35 -0.31 -13.02 -0.83
C LYS A 35 0.34 -11.84 -1.54
N LYS A 36 -0.45 -11.11 -2.34
CA LYS A 36 0.00 -9.90 -3.05
C LYS A 36 0.58 -8.88 -2.08
N TYR A 37 -0.20 -8.51 -1.05
CA TYR A 37 0.20 -7.49 -0.08
C TYR A 37 1.35 -7.93 0.82
N LEU A 38 1.50 -9.23 1.11
CA LEU A 38 2.67 -9.73 1.81
C LEU A 38 3.95 -9.54 0.98
N THR A 39 3.89 -9.80 -0.33
CA THR A 39 5.00 -9.49 -1.25
C THR A 39 5.27 -7.99 -1.31
N ILE A 40 4.23 -7.15 -1.36
CA ILE A 40 4.34 -5.68 -1.32
C ILE A 40 5.08 -5.25 -0.05
N ILE A 41 4.66 -5.70 1.13
CA ILE A 41 5.27 -5.37 2.42
C ILE A 41 6.77 -5.73 2.44
N ILE A 42 7.11 -6.95 2.04
CA ILE A 42 8.51 -7.41 2.08
C ILE A 42 9.35 -6.60 1.09
N SER A 43 8.85 -6.40 -0.13
CA SER A 43 9.55 -5.62 -1.15
C SER A 43 9.73 -4.17 -0.74
N SER A 44 8.72 -3.53 -0.15
CA SER A 44 8.77 -2.13 0.27
C SER A 44 9.75 -1.93 1.42
N LEU A 45 9.78 -2.84 2.39
CA LEU A 45 10.76 -2.82 3.48
C LEU A 45 12.20 -2.96 2.97
N PHE A 46 12.43 -3.83 1.98
CA PHE A 46 13.75 -4.00 1.39
C PHE A 46 14.19 -2.74 0.62
N ILE A 47 13.31 -2.19 -0.23
CA ILE A 47 13.57 -0.95 -0.98
C ILE A 47 13.84 0.21 -0.02
N TYR A 48 12.98 0.41 0.98
CA TYR A 48 13.14 1.47 1.97
C TYR A 48 14.44 1.34 2.73
N SER A 49 14.78 0.13 3.20
CA SER A 49 16.00 -0.11 3.96
C SER A 49 17.24 0.28 3.16
N PHE A 50 17.25 -0.03 1.86
CA PHE A 50 18.32 0.40 0.98
C PHE A 50 18.31 1.91 0.75
N LEU A 51 17.16 2.47 0.37
CA LEU A 51 17.03 3.88 0.02
C LEU A 51 17.30 4.82 1.19
N PHE A 52 17.00 4.45 2.43
CA PHE A 52 17.16 5.33 3.60
C PHE A 52 18.59 5.87 3.74
N TYR A 53 19.59 5.00 3.55
CA TYR A 53 20.99 5.41 3.66
C TYR A 53 21.42 6.28 2.48
N PHE A 54 20.99 5.94 1.25
CA PHE A 54 21.26 6.78 0.07
C PHE A 54 20.56 8.14 0.17
N TYR A 55 19.33 8.18 0.70
CA TYR A 55 18.56 9.39 0.90
C TYR A 55 19.30 10.34 1.84
N LYS A 56 19.71 9.86 3.02
CA LYS A 56 20.48 10.69 3.97
C LYS A 56 21.84 11.12 3.44
N LEU A 57 22.48 10.30 2.62
CA LEU A 57 23.73 10.67 1.97
C LEU A 57 23.50 11.80 0.95
N PHE A 58 22.52 11.64 0.06
CA PHE A 58 22.24 12.56 -1.03
C PHE A 58 21.57 13.86 -0.59
N GLU A 59 20.81 13.84 0.51
CA GLU A 59 20.29 15.05 1.13
C GLU A 59 21.41 16.04 1.46
N LYS A 60 22.55 15.55 1.99
CA LYS A 60 23.72 16.39 2.31
C LYS A 60 24.37 17.02 1.07
N TYR A 61 24.19 16.42 -0.10
CA TYR A 61 24.81 16.86 -1.35
C TYR A 61 23.82 17.49 -2.33
N ASN A 62 22.57 17.74 -1.93
CA ASN A 62 21.49 18.21 -2.81
C ASN A 62 21.25 17.31 -4.04
N LEU A 63 21.47 16.00 -3.91
CA LEU A 63 21.33 15.00 -4.98
C LEU A 63 20.03 14.17 -4.88
N LEU A 64 19.02 14.67 -4.16
CA LEU A 64 17.77 13.93 -3.91
C LEU A 64 17.00 13.56 -5.19
N LEU A 65 17.21 14.29 -6.28
CA LEU A 65 16.64 13.99 -7.60
C LEU A 65 17.06 12.60 -8.15
N ILE A 66 18.14 12.01 -7.62
CA ILE A 66 18.62 10.68 -8.02
C ILE A 66 17.81 9.56 -7.33
N ILE A 67 17.19 9.83 -6.17
CA ILE A 67 16.50 8.81 -5.37
C ILE A 67 15.36 8.11 -6.16
N PRO A 68 14.49 8.81 -6.90
CA PRO A 68 13.49 8.15 -7.75
C PRO A 68 14.08 7.21 -8.79
N ILE A 69 15.25 7.53 -9.35
CA ILE A 69 15.92 6.68 -10.34
C ILE A 69 16.41 5.39 -9.67
N ILE A 70 17.05 5.51 -8.52
CA ILE A 70 17.51 4.34 -7.73
C ILE A 70 16.34 3.48 -7.31
N TYR A 71 15.23 4.10 -6.88
CA TYR A 71 14.00 3.41 -6.53
C TYR A 71 13.49 2.52 -7.67
N VAL A 72 13.39 3.06 -8.90
CA VAL A 72 12.91 2.29 -10.07
C VAL A 72 13.86 1.14 -10.40
N ILE A 73 15.19 1.36 -10.32
CA ILE A 73 16.20 0.32 -10.55
C ILE A 73 16.04 -0.82 -9.53
N LEU A 74 15.95 -0.50 -8.24
CA LEU A 74 15.75 -1.49 -7.18
C LEU A 74 14.47 -2.29 -7.37
N LEU A 75 13.38 -1.62 -7.74
CA LEU A 75 12.10 -2.27 -7.97
C LEU A 75 12.18 -3.26 -9.14
N TYR A 76 12.88 -2.90 -10.23
CA TYR A 76 13.14 -3.81 -11.33
C TYR A 76 13.97 -5.04 -10.91
N ILE A 77 15.04 -4.83 -10.13
CA ILE A 77 15.88 -5.92 -9.61
C ILE A 77 15.03 -6.88 -8.77
N ILE A 78 14.17 -6.36 -7.89
CA ILE A 78 13.26 -7.16 -7.06
C ILE A 78 12.30 -7.97 -7.93
N ILE A 79 11.72 -7.38 -8.98
CA ILE A 79 10.79 -8.09 -9.87
C ILE A 79 11.49 -9.22 -10.61
N ILE A 80 12.70 -9.00 -11.13
CA ILE A 80 13.51 -10.04 -11.77
C ILE A 80 13.83 -11.16 -10.78
N GLY A 81 14.22 -10.80 -9.55
CA GLY A 81 14.49 -11.75 -8.47
C GLY A 81 13.25 -12.59 -8.14
N LEU A 82 12.11 -11.95 -7.91
CA LEU A 82 10.84 -12.62 -7.63
C LEU A 82 10.38 -13.51 -8.78
N LYS A 83 10.55 -13.07 -10.04
CA LYS A 83 10.24 -13.88 -11.23
C LYS A 83 11.14 -15.12 -11.33
N SER A 84 12.42 -14.97 -10.96
CA SER A 84 13.36 -16.10 -10.92
C SER A 84 12.95 -17.10 -9.83
N ILE A 85 12.58 -16.61 -8.64
CA ILE A 85 12.08 -17.44 -7.53
C ILE A 85 10.78 -18.15 -7.92
N THR A 86 9.82 -17.46 -8.54
CA THR A 86 8.57 -18.10 -8.97
C THR A 86 8.81 -19.14 -10.05
N ASN A 87 9.71 -18.89 -11.00
CA ASN A 87 10.10 -19.88 -12.00
C ASN A 87 10.71 -21.13 -11.36
N ILE A 88 11.65 -20.98 -10.43
CA ILE A 88 12.23 -22.11 -9.69
C ILE A 88 11.12 -22.88 -8.95
N LEU A 89 10.27 -22.18 -8.20
CA LEU A 89 9.17 -22.79 -7.47
C LEU A 89 8.15 -23.47 -8.39
N SER A 90 7.96 -22.98 -9.63
CA SER A 90 7.04 -23.58 -10.59
C SER A 90 7.50 -24.94 -11.11
N VAL A 91 8.83 -25.17 -11.16
CA VAL A 91 9.41 -26.48 -11.47
C VAL A 91 9.05 -27.51 -10.40
N TYR A 92 9.04 -27.09 -9.13
CA TYR A 92 8.69 -27.95 -7.99
C TYR A 92 7.18 -28.01 -7.71
N ASN A 93 6.43 -26.99 -8.11
CA ASN A 93 5.01 -26.84 -7.80
C ASN A 93 4.26 -26.32 -9.04
N LYS A 94 3.70 -27.24 -9.84
CA LYS A 94 3.02 -26.98 -11.15
C LYS A 94 1.88 -25.95 -11.14
N LYS A 95 1.45 -25.44 -9.98
CA LYS A 95 0.33 -24.48 -9.83
C LYS A 95 0.76 -23.02 -9.64
N LEU A 96 2.04 -22.71 -9.47
CA LEU A 96 2.50 -21.33 -9.20
C LEU A 96 2.73 -20.54 -10.49
N LYS A 97 1.65 -20.12 -11.16
CA LYS A 97 1.67 -19.05 -12.16
C LYS A 97 1.11 -17.78 -11.54
N TYR A 98 1.96 -17.04 -10.84
CA TYR A 98 1.64 -15.72 -10.29
C TYR A 98 2.56 -14.68 -10.93
N SER A 99 2.00 -13.66 -11.58
CA SER A 99 2.75 -12.56 -12.17
C SER A 99 3.07 -11.51 -11.09
N ASN A 100 4.34 -11.13 -10.98
CA ASN A 100 4.78 -10.11 -10.01
C ASN A 100 4.80 -8.68 -10.59
N ASP A 101 4.33 -8.51 -11.82
CA ASP A 101 4.33 -7.23 -12.55
C ASP A 101 3.48 -6.15 -11.86
N PHE A 102 2.57 -6.55 -10.96
CA PHE A 102 1.77 -5.63 -10.15
C PHE A 102 2.61 -4.72 -9.25
N LEU A 103 3.87 -5.08 -8.95
CA LEU A 103 4.74 -4.23 -8.13
C LEU A 103 5.09 -2.93 -8.86
N LEU A 104 5.11 -2.92 -10.21
CA LEU A 104 5.36 -1.71 -11.01
C LEU A 104 4.16 -0.75 -11.00
N SER A 105 2.94 -1.27 -10.99
CA SER A 105 1.72 -0.47 -11.06
C SER A 105 1.21 -0.02 -9.68
N ASN A 106 1.86 -0.43 -8.60
CA ASN A 106 1.40 -0.12 -7.25
C ASN A 106 1.82 1.29 -6.80
N SER A 107 1.02 2.28 -7.18
CA SER A 107 1.21 3.69 -6.80
C SER A 107 1.23 3.92 -5.28
N SER A 108 0.47 3.14 -4.50
CA SER A 108 0.50 3.23 -3.04
C SER A 108 1.88 2.90 -2.47
N LEU A 109 2.56 1.89 -3.01
CA LEU A 109 3.88 1.49 -2.53
C LEU A 109 4.92 2.60 -2.74
N ILE A 110 4.87 3.28 -3.88
CA ILE A 110 5.75 4.43 -4.16
C ILE A 110 5.52 5.52 -3.09
N ALA A 111 4.27 5.96 -2.93
CA ALA A 111 3.93 7.04 -2.02
C ALA A 111 4.33 6.73 -0.56
N ILE A 112 4.05 5.52 -0.08
CA ILE A 112 4.38 5.09 1.28
C ILE A 112 5.89 5.09 1.52
N ILE A 113 6.69 4.62 0.55
CA ILE A 113 8.15 4.56 0.70
C ILE A 113 8.72 5.98 0.76
N PHE A 114 8.30 6.88 -0.13
CA PHE A 114 8.78 8.27 -0.12
C PHE A 114 8.33 9.03 1.12
N PHE A 115 7.11 8.78 1.61
CA PHE A 115 6.64 9.34 2.87
C PHE A 115 7.48 8.84 4.07
N GLY A 116 7.80 7.54 4.10
CA GLY A 116 8.68 6.98 5.12
C GLY A 116 10.12 7.50 5.06
N LEU A 117 10.59 7.93 3.88
CA LEU A 117 11.93 8.50 3.67
C LEU A 117 12.04 9.98 4.06
N ASP A 118 10.93 10.65 4.41
CA ASP A 118 10.97 12.06 4.78
C ASP A 118 12.01 12.31 5.89
N LYS A 119 12.73 13.43 5.77
CA LYS A 119 13.81 13.85 6.66
C LYS A 119 13.37 13.98 8.13
N SER A 120 12.08 14.17 8.37
CA SER A 120 11.49 14.21 9.71
C SER A 120 11.46 12.85 10.42
N HIS A 121 11.69 11.74 9.70
CA HIS A 121 11.52 10.40 10.24
C HIS A 121 12.86 9.71 10.52
N SER A 122 12.93 9.05 11.67
CA SER A 122 13.98 8.08 11.97
C SER A 122 13.78 6.79 11.16
N PHE A 123 14.85 5.99 11.06
CA PHE A 123 14.82 4.72 10.31
C PHE A 123 13.65 3.82 10.74
N PHE A 124 13.50 3.64 12.05
CA PHE A 124 12.47 2.80 12.65
C PHE A 124 11.06 3.39 12.49
N GLU A 125 10.93 4.71 12.51
CA GLU A 125 9.64 5.36 12.22
C GLU A 125 9.21 5.11 10.78
N GLY A 126 10.12 5.19 9.80
CA GLY A 126 9.76 4.85 8.42
C GLY A 126 9.40 3.37 8.22
N ILE A 127 10.05 2.42 8.92
CA ILE A 127 9.62 1.01 8.94
C ILE A 127 8.19 0.88 9.48
N LEU A 128 7.90 1.56 10.59
CA LEU A 128 6.60 1.54 11.24
C LEU A 128 5.53 2.15 10.31
N ILE A 129 5.83 3.27 9.66
CA ILE A 129 4.97 3.88 8.63
C ILE A 129 4.69 2.88 7.52
N ILE A 130 5.71 2.25 6.93
CA ILE A 130 5.53 1.32 5.80
C ILE A 130 4.67 0.13 6.17
N THR A 131 4.96 -0.50 7.31
CA THR A 131 4.23 -1.69 7.78
C THR A 131 2.78 -1.38 8.08
N LEU A 132 2.50 -0.30 8.82
CA LEU A 132 1.12 0.06 9.16
C LEU A 132 0.33 0.53 7.93
N SER A 133 0.98 1.29 7.06
CA SER A 133 0.39 1.76 5.81
C SER A 133 -0.08 0.58 4.97
N SER A 134 0.84 -0.30 4.60
CA SER A 134 0.54 -1.46 3.78
C SER A 134 -0.50 -2.40 4.42
N LEU A 135 -0.49 -2.56 5.74
CA LEU A 135 -1.49 -3.35 6.46
C LEU A 135 -2.87 -2.69 6.41
N SER A 136 -2.95 -1.36 6.56
CA SER A 136 -4.21 -0.64 6.48
C SER A 136 -4.86 -0.76 5.10
N VAL A 137 -4.08 -0.70 4.02
CA VAL A 137 -4.57 -0.90 2.66
C VAL A 137 -5.13 -2.32 2.48
N LEU A 138 -4.42 -3.33 3.00
CA LEU A 138 -4.88 -4.71 2.94
C LEU A 138 -6.22 -4.88 3.69
N ILE A 139 -6.35 -4.29 4.88
CA ILE A 139 -7.58 -4.34 5.66
C ILE A 139 -8.72 -3.64 4.91
N ALA A 140 -8.47 -2.45 4.36
CA ALA A 140 -9.46 -1.70 3.59
C ALA A 140 -9.95 -2.50 2.38
N LEU A 141 -9.05 -3.09 1.59
CA LEU A 141 -9.40 -3.93 0.44
C LEU A 141 -10.18 -5.18 0.84
N MET A 142 -9.81 -5.84 1.94
CA MET A 142 -10.61 -6.97 2.45
C MET A 142 -12.02 -6.53 2.86
N LEU A 143 -12.16 -5.40 3.56
CA LEU A 143 -13.45 -4.85 3.94
C LEU A 143 -14.30 -4.54 2.71
N ILE A 144 -13.72 -3.91 1.70
CA ILE A 144 -14.39 -3.58 0.43
C ILE A 144 -14.93 -4.85 -0.25
N VAL A 145 -14.10 -5.91 -0.35
CA VAL A 145 -14.51 -7.19 -0.94
C VAL A 145 -15.64 -7.84 -0.14
N ILE A 146 -15.56 -7.82 1.20
CA ILE A 146 -16.59 -8.39 2.08
C ILE A 146 -17.91 -7.63 1.97
N ILE A 147 -17.86 -6.30 2.06
CA ILE A 147 -19.03 -5.43 1.98
C ILE A 147 -19.74 -5.65 0.65
N LYS A 148 -18.99 -5.62 -0.46
CA LYS A 148 -19.56 -5.87 -1.78
C LYS A 148 -20.19 -7.26 -1.91
N ARG A 149 -19.50 -8.31 -1.45
CA ARG A 149 -20.04 -9.67 -1.48
C ARG A 149 -21.37 -9.77 -0.71
N ASN A 150 -21.52 -9.01 0.37
CA ASN A 150 -22.77 -8.94 1.13
C ASN A 150 -23.84 -8.13 0.39
N PHE A 151 -23.48 -7.05 -0.31
CA PHE A 151 -24.40 -6.30 -1.17
C PHE A 151 -24.92 -7.17 -2.34
N GLU A 152 -24.03 -7.83 -3.09
CA GLU A 152 -24.39 -8.71 -4.22
C GLU A 152 -25.28 -9.89 -3.79
N LYS A 153 -25.09 -10.42 -2.58
CA LYS A 153 -25.93 -11.51 -2.05
C LYS A 153 -27.33 -11.06 -1.64
N LYS A 154 -27.50 -9.80 -1.21
CA LYS A 154 -28.79 -9.26 -0.73
C LYS A 154 -29.59 -8.56 -1.81
N LEU A 155 -28.91 -7.88 -2.73
CA LEU A 155 -29.51 -7.15 -3.84
C LEU A 155 -29.25 -7.94 -5.12
N MET A 156 -30.31 -8.57 -5.62
CA MET A 156 -30.38 -9.19 -6.93
C MET A 156 -30.39 -8.09 -8.00
N SER A 157 -29.36 -7.24 -8.04
CA SER A 157 -29.41 -5.97 -8.78
C SER A 157 -28.24 -5.79 -9.72
N GLU A 158 -28.58 -5.70 -11.01
CA GLU A 158 -27.79 -5.18 -12.13
C GLU A 158 -27.54 -3.66 -12.04
N ILE A 159 -27.83 -3.02 -10.89
CA ILE A 159 -28.13 -1.58 -10.81
C ILE A 159 -26.90 -0.67 -10.72
N LEU A 160 -25.70 -1.20 -10.46
CA LEU A 160 -24.47 -0.40 -10.59
C LEU A 160 -23.40 -1.22 -11.27
N GLU A 161 -22.78 -0.62 -12.29
CA GLU A 161 -21.54 -1.11 -12.87
C GLU A 161 -20.57 -1.48 -11.74
N ASN A 162 -20.03 -2.70 -11.86
CA ASN A 162 -19.33 -3.42 -10.80
C ASN A 162 -18.24 -2.56 -10.10
N GLU A 163 -17.63 -1.64 -10.84
CA GLU A 163 -16.57 -0.73 -10.39
C GLU A 163 -17.08 0.45 -9.53
N ALA A 164 -18.24 1.02 -9.82
CA ALA A 164 -18.78 2.18 -9.11
C ALA A 164 -19.09 1.89 -7.63
N ILE A 165 -19.57 0.67 -7.32
CA ILE A 165 -19.79 0.24 -5.94
C ILE A 165 -18.48 0.21 -5.15
N TYR A 166 -17.39 -0.25 -5.77
CA TYR A 166 -16.09 -0.27 -5.12
C TYR A 166 -15.61 1.16 -4.79
N PHE A 167 -15.78 2.10 -5.71
CA PHE A 167 -15.46 3.51 -5.48
C PHE A 167 -16.32 4.12 -4.37
N PHE A 168 -17.61 3.81 -4.35
CA PHE A 168 -18.51 4.31 -3.31
C PHE A 168 -18.13 3.78 -1.91
N ILE A 169 -17.82 2.49 -1.78
CA ILE A 169 -17.37 1.90 -0.51
C ILE A 169 -16.03 2.51 -0.07
N MET A 170 -15.07 2.67 -1.00
CA MET A 170 -13.81 3.35 -0.73
C MET A 170 -14.02 4.77 -0.23
N PHE A 171 -14.90 5.53 -0.90
CA PHE A 171 -15.22 6.89 -0.51
C PHE A 171 -15.78 6.94 0.92
N ILE A 172 -16.71 6.06 1.28
CA ILE A 172 -17.23 5.99 2.66
C ILE A 172 -16.13 5.66 3.66
N LEU A 173 -15.32 4.63 3.38
CA LEU A 173 -14.22 4.25 4.26
C LEU A 173 -13.19 5.37 4.41
N SER A 174 -12.97 6.16 3.37
CA SER A 174 -12.07 7.32 3.36
C SER A 174 -12.52 8.48 4.25
N LEU A 175 -13.82 8.58 4.55
CA LEU A 175 -14.35 9.63 5.41
C LEU A 175 -14.11 9.35 6.90
N ILE A 176 -14.02 8.07 7.29
CA ILE A 176 -13.92 7.66 8.70
C ILE A 176 -12.70 8.30 9.41
N PRO A 177 -11.47 8.21 8.87
CA PRO A 177 -10.33 8.79 9.58
C PRO A 177 -10.32 10.32 9.50
N ASN A 178 -10.89 10.94 8.47
CA ASN A 178 -11.10 12.40 8.43
C ASN A 178 -12.05 12.88 9.53
N ILE A 179 -13.15 12.16 9.78
CA ILE A 179 -14.08 12.47 10.86
C ILE A 179 -13.40 12.32 12.24
N ILE A 180 -12.60 11.26 12.42
CA ILE A 180 -11.84 11.04 13.67
C ILE A 180 -10.84 12.19 13.92
N ILE A 181 -10.13 12.65 12.88
CA ILE A 181 -9.23 13.81 13.00
C ILE A 181 -10.02 15.06 13.38
N LEU A 182 -11.15 15.30 12.72
CA LEU A 182 -11.99 16.47 13.00
C LEU A 182 -12.39 16.51 14.48
N ILE A 183 -12.87 15.39 15.02
CA ILE A 183 -13.26 15.26 16.43
C ILE A 183 -12.05 15.49 17.35
N ASN A 184 -10.93 14.80 17.13
CA ASN A 184 -9.74 14.93 17.98
C ASN A 184 -9.07 16.31 17.89
N SER A 185 -9.21 17.01 16.77
CA SER A 185 -8.69 18.38 16.62
C SER A 185 -9.56 19.40 17.34
N SER A 186 -10.87 19.15 17.43
CA SER A 186 -11.81 20.00 18.18
C SER A 186 -11.70 19.86 19.69
N GLU A 187 -11.14 18.77 20.20
CA GLU A 187 -10.89 18.56 21.65
C GLU A 187 -9.61 19.26 22.16
N ASN A 188 -8.76 19.79 21.27
CA ASN A 188 -7.53 20.53 21.62
C ASN A 188 -7.65 22.06 21.44
N LEU A 189 -8.87 22.58 21.25
CA LEU A 189 -9.22 24.01 21.27
C LEU A 189 -9.94 24.34 22.58
#